data_AF-A0A645EKD3-F1
#
_entry.id   AF-A0A645EKD3-F1
#
_cell.length_a   1.000
_cell.length_b   1.000
_cell.length_c   1.000
_cell.angle_alpha   90.00
_cell.angle_beta   90.00
_cell.angle_gamma   90.00
#
_symmetry.space_group_name_H-M   'P 1'
#
loop_
_entity.id
_entity.type
_entity.pdbx_description
1 polymer ?
#
loop_
_entity_poly.entity_id
_entity_poly.type
_entity_poly.pdbx_seq_one_letter_code
_entity_poly.pdbx_strand_id
1 'polypeptide(L)'
;MSSMAEAYTRIYINTCLDNKVNVLLDIVKNGQCDGLVYHLNRSCKLMSFLNVETADIIQKETGLPYTSFDGDQTDPRNFAPAQYDTRVQALSETMESRK
;
A
#
# COMPACT_ATOMS: atom_id res chain seq x y z
N MET A 1 -5.90 32.88 2.12
CA MET A 1 -7.01 32.00 2.56
C MET A 1 -7.26 30.82 1.62
N SER A 2 -6.94 30.92 0.32
CA SER A 2 -7.08 29.81 -0.63
C SER A 2 -6.19 28.58 -0.36
N SER A 3 -5.07 28.73 0.37
CA SER A 3 -4.10 27.65 0.60
C SER A 3 -4.58 26.54 1.54
N MET A 4 -5.44 26.86 2.52
CA MET A 4 -5.93 25.85 3.47
C MET A 4 -6.96 24.94 2.78
N ALA A 5 -7.96 25.53 2.13
CA ALA A 5 -8.97 24.77 1.39
C ALA A 5 -8.32 23.86 0.34
N GLU A 6 -7.35 24.38 -0.43
CA GLU A 6 -6.60 23.58 -1.38
C GLU A 6 -5.87 22.41 -0.71
N ALA A 7 -5.15 22.64 0.39
CA ALA A 7 -4.44 21.59 1.11
C ALA A 7 -5.38 20.45 1.57
N TYR A 8 -6.57 20.78 2.09
CA TYR A 8 -7.58 19.78 2.48
C TYR A 8 -8.08 18.95 1.29
N THR A 9 -8.20 19.55 0.11
CA THR A 9 -8.68 18.84 -1.09
C THR A 9 -7.62 17.93 -1.73
N ARG A 10 -6.32 18.17 -1.49
CA ARG A 10 -5.20 17.48 -2.14
C ARG A 10 -4.76 16.19 -1.45
N ILE A 11 -5.36 15.81 -0.33
CA ILE A 11 -5.06 14.52 0.31
C ILE A 11 -5.35 13.39 -0.67
N TYR A 12 -4.41 12.45 -0.84
CA TYR A 12 -4.45 11.51 -1.96
C TYR A 12 -5.70 10.62 -2.01
N ILE A 13 -6.32 10.36 -0.85
CA ILE A 13 -7.57 9.59 -0.74
C ILE A 13 -8.77 10.31 -1.36
N ASN A 14 -8.69 11.63 -1.53
CA ASN A 14 -9.72 12.48 -2.10
C ASN A 14 -9.41 12.90 -3.55
N THR A 15 -8.52 12.17 -4.23
CA THR A 15 -8.04 12.50 -5.58
C THR A 15 -8.08 11.27 -6.50
N CYS A 16 -7.72 11.45 -7.77
CA CYS A 16 -7.62 10.35 -8.72
C CYS A 16 -6.50 9.36 -8.34
N LEU A 17 -6.58 8.17 -8.93
CA LEU A 17 -5.60 7.10 -8.71
C LEU A 17 -4.18 7.54 -9.04
N ASP A 18 -3.97 8.31 -10.11
CA ASP A 18 -2.64 8.77 -10.53
C ASP A 18 -1.95 9.59 -9.42
N ASN A 19 -2.67 10.49 -8.76
CA ASN A 19 -2.11 11.25 -7.65
C ASN A 19 -1.79 10.36 -6.44
N LYS A 20 -2.64 9.37 -6.14
CA LYS A 20 -2.36 8.36 -5.10
C LYS A 20 -1.09 7.58 -5.42
N VAL A 21 -0.95 7.09 -6.65
CA VAL A 21 0.23 6.34 -7.10
C VAL A 21 1.48 7.21 -6.99
N ASN A 22 1.43 8.45 -7.46
CA ASN A 22 2.58 9.37 -7.39
C ASN A 22 3.04 9.59 -5.94
N VAL A 23 2.12 9.86 -5.02
CA VAL A 23 2.45 10.04 -3.59
C VAL A 23 3.08 8.78 -3.00
N LEU A 24 2.56 7.59 -3.33
CA LEU A 24 3.11 6.34 -2.82
C LEU A 24 4.46 6.00 -3.47
N LEU A 25 4.65 6.27 -4.76
CA LEU A 25 5.94 6.11 -5.44
C LEU A 25 7.01 7.02 -4.82
N ASP A 26 6.67 8.25 -4.49
CA ASP A 26 7.58 9.17 -3.81
C ASP A 26 8.00 8.61 -2.44
N ILE A 27 7.06 8.04 -1.68
CA ILE A 27 7.36 7.39 -0.40
C ILE A 27 8.30 6.20 -0.60
N VAL A 28 8.01 5.34 -1.58
CA VAL A 28 8.80 4.13 -1.87
C VAL A 28 10.23 4.48 -2.28
N LYS A 29 10.39 5.45 -3.19
CA LYS A 29 11.70 5.88 -3.71
C LYS A 29 12.53 6.57 -2.64
N ASN A 30 11.93 7.50 -1.90
CA ASN A 30 12.64 8.25 -0.86
C ASN A 30 12.91 7.40 0.40
N GLY A 31 12.04 6.43 0.68
CA GLY A 31 12.20 5.47 1.77
C GLY A 31 13.19 4.34 1.49
N GLN A 32 13.77 4.28 0.28
CA GLN A 32 14.68 3.23 -0.15
C GLN A 32 14.12 1.82 0.11
N CYS A 33 12.84 1.64 -0.18
CA CYS A 33 12.16 0.38 0.13
C CYS A 33 12.58 -0.75 -0.80
N ASP A 34 12.77 -1.95 -0.26
CA ASP A 34 13.08 -3.17 -1.02
C ASP A 34 11.82 -3.97 -1.42
N GLY A 35 10.65 -3.60 -0.87
CA GLY A 35 9.38 -4.28 -1.12
C GLY A 35 8.22 -3.60 -0.39
N LEU A 36 6.99 -4.03 -0.68
CA LEU A 36 5.77 -3.43 -0.14
C LEU A 36 4.82 -4.46 0.49
N VAL A 37 4.17 -4.07 1.58
CA VAL A 37 3.11 -4.85 2.22
C VAL A 37 1.81 -4.05 2.23
N TYR A 38 0.76 -4.58 1.62
CA TYR A 38 -0.55 -3.94 1.56
C TYR A 38 -1.52 -4.54 2.58
N HIS A 39 -2.02 -3.69 3.48
CA HIS A 39 -3.14 -4.07 4.34
C HIS A 39 -4.46 -3.95 3.57
N LEU A 40 -5.10 -5.07 3.27
CA LEU A 40 -6.46 -5.13 2.74
C LEU A 40 -7.45 -4.99 3.90
N ASN A 41 -7.64 -3.74 4.28
CA ASN A 41 -8.49 -3.37 5.40
C ASN A 41 -9.98 -3.59 5.04
N ARG A 42 -10.65 -4.48 5.78
CA ARG A 42 -12.04 -4.85 5.52
C ARG A 42 -13.00 -3.65 5.59
N SER A 43 -12.81 -2.74 6.53
CA SER A 43 -13.66 -1.55 6.72
C SER A 43 -13.34 -0.40 5.78
N CYS A 44 -12.07 -0.18 5.42
CA CYS A 44 -11.67 0.98 4.61
C CYS A 44 -11.83 0.73 3.10
N LYS A 45 -13.08 0.74 2.61
CA LYS A 45 -13.41 0.41 1.21
C LYS A 45 -12.66 1.24 0.17
N LEU A 46 -12.57 2.55 0.40
CA LEU A 46 -11.87 3.48 -0.47
C LEU A 46 -10.41 3.06 -0.72
N MET A 47 -9.72 2.64 0.33
CA MET A 47 -8.33 2.19 0.23
C MET A 47 -8.25 0.80 -0.39
N SER A 48 -9.01 -0.15 0.16
CA SER A 48 -8.90 -1.57 -0.20
C SER A 48 -9.29 -1.87 -1.64
N PHE A 49 -10.28 -1.19 -2.20
CA PHE A 49 -10.66 -1.38 -3.61
C PHE A 49 -9.58 -0.89 -4.58
N LEU A 50 -8.77 0.08 -4.19
CA LEU A 50 -7.72 0.64 -5.02
C LEU A 50 -6.36 -0.04 -4.82
N ASN A 51 -6.19 -0.85 -3.76
CA ASN A 51 -4.87 -1.40 -3.41
C ASN A 51 -4.31 -2.34 -4.47
N VAL A 52 -5.14 -3.16 -5.12
CA VAL A 52 -4.68 -4.10 -6.16
C VAL A 52 -4.07 -3.34 -7.34
N GLU A 53 -4.85 -2.45 -7.95
CA GLU A 53 -4.38 -1.63 -9.08
C GLU A 53 -3.18 -0.74 -8.68
N THR A 54 -3.23 -0.15 -7.48
CA THR A 54 -2.10 0.66 -6.96
C THR A 54 -0.81 -0.18 -6.86
N ALA A 55 -0.92 -1.42 -6.38
CA ALA A 55 0.23 -2.31 -6.22
C ALA A 55 0.81 -2.74 -7.56
N ASP A 56 -0.04 -3.05 -8.54
CA ASP A 56 0.39 -3.43 -9.89
C ASP A 56 1.12 -2.27 -10.60
N ILE A 57 0.58 -1.05 -10.50
CA ILE A 57 1.25 0.14 -11.07
C ILE A 57 2.60 0.38 -10.38
N ILE A 58 2.65 0.35 -9.04
CA ILE A 58 3.91 0.58 -8.31
C ILE A 58 4.94 -0.51 -8.64
N GLN A 59 4.52 -1.77 -8.71
CA GLN A 59 5.40 -2.88 -9.09
C GLN A 59 5.96 -2.69 -10.50
N LYS A 60 5.11 -2.29 -11.46
CA LYS A 60 5.55 -2.04 -12.84
C LYS A 60 6.58 -0.92 -12.91
N GLU A 61 6.41 0.14 -12.14
CA GLU A 61 7.30 1.32 -12.13
C GLU A 61 8.61 1.10 -11.37
N THR A 62 8.60 0.25 -10.33
CA THR A 62 9.75 0.10 -9.41
C THR A 62 10.44 -1.25 -9.52
N GLY A 63 9.78 -2.26 -10.09
CA GLY A 63 10.21 -3.65 -10.07
C GLY A 63 10.14 -4.32 -8.70
N LEU A 64 9.75 -3.60 -7.63
CA LEU A 64 9.78 -4.11 -6.27
C LEU A 64 8.71 -5.19 -6.04
N PRO A 65 9.04 -6.26 -5.30
CA PRO A 65 8.05 -7.26 -4.92
C PRO A 65 7.06 -6.66 -3.92
N TYR A 66 5.83 -7.15 -3.94
CA TYR A 66 4.83 -6.80 -2.95
C TYR A 66 4.03 -8.01 -2.51
N THR A 67 3.44 -7.92 -1.32
CA THR A 67 2.41 -8.85 -0.83
C THR A 67 1.26 -8.06 -0.22
N SER A 68 0.17 -8.74 0.08
CA SER A 68 -0.96 -8.15 0.80
C SER A 68 -1.37 -9.03 1.97
N PHE A 69 -2.13 -8.54 2.94
CA PHE A 69 -2.74 -9.38 3.98
C PHE A 69 -4.14 -8.85 4.33
N ASP A 70 -5.02 -9.74 4.78
CA ASP A 70 -6.37 -9.38 5.17
C ASP A 70 -6.41 -8.96 6.65
N GLY A 71 -7.15 -7.89 6.93
CA GLY A 71 -7.26 -7.36 8.28
C GLY A 71 -8.34 -6.32 8.43
N ASP A 72 -8.45 -5.75 9.62
CA ASP A 72 -9.28 -4.58 9.90
C ASP A 72 -8.59 -3.74 10.97
N GLN A 73 -8.81 -2.42 10.96
CA GLN A 73 -8.19 -1.53 11.96
C GLN A 73 -8.74 -1.72 13.37
N THR A 74 -9.91 -2.33 13.51
CA THR A 74 -10.68 -2.37 14.77
C THR A 74 -11.32 -3.71 15.05
N ASP A 75 -11.65 -4.50 14.03
CA ASP A 75 -12.32 -5.79 14.19
C ASP A 75 -11.30 -6.94 14.14
N PRO A 76 -10.90 -7.52 15.28
CA PRO A 76 -9.89 -8.58 15.35
C PRO A 76 -10.31 -9.86 14.63
N ARG A 77 -11.61 -10.05 14.33
CA ARG A 77 -12.11 -11.24 13.62
C ARG A 77 -11.66 -11.29 12.17
N ASN A 78 -11.25 -10.16 11.59
CA ASN A 78 -10.83 -10.06 10.19
C ASN A 78 -9.32 -10.26 9.99
N PHE A 79 -8.55 -10.45 11.07
CA PHE A 79 -7.10 -10.64 11.00
C PHE A 79 -6.71 -12.07 11.40
N ALA A 80 -5.89 -12.71 10.56
CA ALA A 80 -5.33 -14.03 10.82
C ALA A 80 -3.81 -13.94 10.95
N PRO A 81 -3.22 -14.08 12.16
CA PRO A 81 -1.78 -13.96 12.36
C PRO A 81 -0.94 -14.88 11.45
N ALA A 82 -1.33 -16.16 11.33
CA ALA A 82 -0.62 -17.12 10.50
C ALA A 82 -0.60 -16.73 9.00
N GLN A 83 -1.66 -16.06 8.49
CA GLN A 83 -1.69 -15.55 7.12
C GLN A 83 -0.66 -14.42 6.95
N TYR A 84 -0.67 -13.46 7.88
CA TYR A 84 0.26 -12.34 7.88
C TYR A 84 1.71 -12.81 7.92
N ASP A 85 2.05 -13.69 8.88
CA ASP A 85 3.41 -14.18 9.08
C ASP A 85 3.93 -14.88 7.83
N THR A 86 3.14 -15.78 7.25
CA THR A 86 3.51 -16.51 6.02
C THR A 86 3.73 -15.56 4.85
N ARG A 87 2.87 -14.56 4.66
CA ARG A 87 2.96 -13.64 3.53
C ARG A 87 4.12 -12.66 3.66
N VAL A 88 4.40 -12.17 4.86
CA VAL A 88 5.55 -11.31 5.12
C VAL A 88 6.85 -12.08 4.99
N GLN A 89 6.91 -13.32 5.50
CA GLN A 89 8.08 -14.19 5.32
C GLN A 89 8.37 -14.43 3.83
N ALA A 90 7.37 -14.80 3.04
CA ALA A 90 7.54 -15.02 1.60
C ALA A 90 8.01 -13.76 0.85
N LEU A 91 7.55 -12.57 1.27
CA LEU A 91 8.07 -11.31 0.75
C LEU A 91 9.55 -11.11 1.12
N SER A 92 9.93 -11.38 2.36
CA SER A 92 11.34 -11.30 2.80
C SER A 92 12.25 -12.19 1.97
N GLU A 93 11.88 -13.46 1.80
CA GLU A 93 12.63 -14.42 0.99
C GLU A 93 12.75 -13.95 -0.47
N THR A 94 11.68 -13.37 -1.02
CA THR A 94 11.70 -12.78 -2.37
C THR A 94 12.65 -11.60 -2.47
N MET A 95 12.66 -10.69 -1.48
CA MET A 95 13.57 -9.55 -1.44
C MET A 95 15.03 -10.00 -1.29
N GLU A 96 15.30 -10.99 -0.47
CA GLU A 96 16.65 -11.57 -0.30
C GLU A 96 17.18 -12.20 -1.59
N SER A 97 16.33 -12.91 -2.35
CA SER A 97 16.72 -13.51 -3.63
C SER A 97 17.10 -12.51 -4.72
N ARG A 98 16.76 -11.23 -4.54
CA ARG A 98 16.98 -10.13 -5.49
C ARG A 98 18.17 -9.24 -5.11
N LYS A 99 18.82 -9.49 -3.97
CA LYS A 99 20.07 -8.84 -3.55
C LYS A 99 21.26 -9.48 -4.25
#